data_AF-A0A1X9LIW0-F1
#
_entry.id   AF-A0A1X9LIW0-F1
#
_cell.length_a   1.000
_cell.length_b   1.000
_cell.length_c   1.000
_cell.angle_alpha   90.00
_cell.angle_beta   90.00
_cell.angle_gamma   90.00
#
_symmetry.space_group_name_H-M   'P 1'
#
loop_
_entity.id
_entity.type
_entity.pdbx_description
1 polymer ?
#
loop_
_entity_poly.entity_id
_entity_poly.type
_entity_poly.pdbx_seq_one_letter_code
_entity_poly.pdbx_strand_id
1 'polypeptide(L)' 'MDAVRRLQQTVADRARLAPNVDLALAALASAARLPEDTAATVFVIGRTAGWIAHIAAEYAEPAMRLRPRGEYVGP' A
#
# COMPACT_ATOMS: atom_id res chain seq x y z
N MET A 1 -19.25 -3.88 -10.16
CA MET A 1 -18.06 -4.67 -10.55
C MET A 1 -17.56 -4.36 -11.97
N ASP A 2 -18.44 -4.04 -12.94
CA ASP A 2 -18.00 -3.76 -14.32
C ASP A 2 -17.07 -2.54 -14.45
N ALA A 3 -17.27 -1.51 -13.62
CA ALA A 3 -16.35 -0.37 -13.57
C ALA A 3 -14.92 -0.79 -13.18
N VAL A 4 -14.76 -1.67 -12.19
CA VAL A 4 -13.46 -2.19 -11.74
C VAL A 4 -12.79 -2.99 -12.86
N ARG A 5 -13.54 -3.87 -13.53
CA ARG A 5 -13.03 -4.67 -14.66
C ARG A 5 -12.58 -3.79 -15.83
N ARG A 6 -13.36 -2.77 -16.17
CA ARG A 6 -13.00 -1.79 -17.22
C ARG A 6 -11.75 -1.00 -16.86
N LEU A 7 -11.63 -0.57 -15.60
CA LEU A 7 -10.45 0.13 -15.12
C LEU A 7 -9.21 -0.77 -15.21
N GLN A 8 -9.29 -2.00 -14.71
CA GLN A 8 -8.23 -2.99 -14.82
C GLN A 8 -7.78 -3.19 -16.27
N GLN A 9 -8.73 -3.42 -17.19
CA GLN A 9 -8.42 -3.62 -18.62
C GLN A 9 -7.71 -2.39 -19.22
N THR A 10 -8.26 -1.19 -18.97
CA THR A 10 -7.70 0.06 -19.50
C THR A 10 -6.28 0.31 -19.01
N VAL A 11 -6.01 0.05 -17.73
CA VAL A 11 -4.66 0.21 -17.14
C VAL A 11 -3.71 -0.85 -17.69
N ALA A 12 -4.16 -2.11 -17.81
CA ALA A 12 -3.35 -3.17 -18.40
C ALA A 12 -2.96 -2.84 -19.85
N ASP A 13 -3.91 -2.36 -20.67
CA ASP A 13 -3.68 -2.04 -22.07
C ASP A 13 -2.72 -0.85 -22.25
N ARG A 14 -2.81 0.16 -21.38
CA ARG A 14 -2.03 1.41 -21.52
C ARG A 14 -0.69 1.40 -20.80
N ALA A 15 -0.63 0.78 -19.63
CA ALA A 15 0.52 0.82 -18.75
C ALA A 15 1.21 -0.53 -18.58
N ARG A 16 0.58 -1.64 -19.03
CA ARG A 16 1.07 -3.01 -18.80
C ARG A 16 1.25 -3.33 -17.33
N LEU A 17 0.38 -2.79 -16.48
CA LEU A 17 0.37 -3.01 -15.04
C LEU A 17 -0.85 -3.85 -14.63
N ALA A 18 -0.63 -4.78 -13.69
CA ALA A 18 -1.68 -5.48 -13.00
C ALA A 18 -2.17 -4.66 -11.79
N PRO A 19 -3.45 -4.78 -11.41
CA PRO A 19 -3.94 -4.12 -10.20
C PRO A 19 -3.33 -4.76 -8.96
N ASN A 20 -3.06 -3.93 -7.95
CA ASN A 20 -2.67 -4.37 -6.62
C ASN A 20 -3.89 -4.45 -5.68
N VAL A 21 -3.65 -4.76 -4.40
CA VAL A 21 -4.70 -4.87 -3.38
C VAL A 21 -5.46 -3.56 -3.15
N ASP A 22 -4.86 -2.40 -3.44
CA ASP A 22 -5.48 -1.10 -3.20
C ASP A 22 -6.70 -0.88 -4.10
N LEU A 23 -6.68 -1.41 -5.33
CA LEU A 23 -7.85 -1.39 -6.20
C LEU A 23 -9.02 -2.19 -5.60
N ALA A 24 -8.73 -3.31 -4.95
CA ALA A 24 -9.76 -4.12 -4.30
C ALA A 24 -10.36 -3.39 -3.09
N LEU A 25 -9.52 -2.71 -2.28
CA LEU A 25 -9.99 -1.90 -1.15
C LEU A 25 -10.84 -0.71 -1.61
N ALA A 26 -10.44 -0.02 -2.68
CA ALA A 26 -11.21 1.07 -3.26
C ALA A 26 -12.56 0.57 -3.82
N ALA A 27 -12.56 -0.59 -4.49
CA ALA A 27 -13.79 -1.21 -4.99
C ALA A 27 -14.75 -1.59 -3.86
N LEU A 28 -14.25 -2.13 -2.75
CA LEU A 28 -15.04 -2.45 -1.57
C LEU A 28 -15.68 -1.20 -0.96
N ALA A 29 -14.89 -0.16 -0.70
CA ALA A 29 -15.37 1.09 -0.11
C ALA A 29 -16.42 1.77 -1.01
N SER A 30 -16.16 1.84 -2.32
CA SER A 30 -17.09 2.41 -3.30
C SER A 30 -18.40 1.62 -3.40
N ALA A 31 -18.31 0.29 -3.51
CA ALA A 31 -19.50 -0.57 -3.65
C ALA A 31 -20.42 -0.50 -2.43
N ALA A 32 -19.83 -0.38 -1.23
CA ALA A 32 -20.56 -0.24 0.02
C ALA A 32 -20.95 1.20 0.37
N ARG A 33 -20.61 2.20 -0.48
CA ARG A 33 -20.84 3.63 -0.23
C ARG A 33 -20.28 4.10 1.12
N LEU A 34 -19.08 3.63 1.45
CA LEU A 34 -18.39 4.00 2.68
C LEU A 34 -17.67 5.35 2.53
N PRO A 35 -17.32 6.02 3.64
CA PRO A 35 -16.50 7.23 3.62
C PRO A 35 -15.18 7.04 2.85
N GLU A 36 -14.67 8.12 2.26
CA GLU A 36 -13.50 8.09 1.36
C GLU A 36 -12.23 7.52 2.01
N ASP A 37 -12.08 7.66 3.32
CA ASP A 37 -10.95 7.18 4.12
C ASP A 37 -11.01 5.68 4.45
N THR A 38 -12.13 5.00 4.16
CA THR A 38 -12.36 3.63 4.61
C THR A 38 -11.32 2.64 4.07
N ALA A 39 -10.92 2.78 2.80
CA ALA A 39 -9.91 1.90 2.20
C ALA A 39 -8.56 2.00 2.94
N ALA A 40 -8.13 3.22 3.26
CA ALA A 40 -6.91 3.47 4.02
C ALA A 40 -7.03 2.96 5.47
N THR A 41 -8.18 3.15 6.10
CA THR A 41 -8.46 2.66 7.46
C THR A 41 -8.38 1.14 7.53
N VAL A 42 -9.02 0.42 6.61
CA VAL A 42 -8.95 -1.05 6.53
C VAL A 42 -7.51 -1.50 6.28
N PHE A 43 -6.78 -0.84 5.38
CA PHE A 43 -5.38 -1.12 5.13
C PHE A 43 -4.54 -0.99 6.42
N VAL A 44 -4.64 0.13 7.13
CA VAL A 44 -3.86 0.38 8.36
C VAL A 44 -4.18 -0.65 9.44
N ILE A 45 -5.45 -0.97 9.65
CA ILE A 45 -5.86 -2.02 10.61
C ILE A 45 -5.22 -3.36 10.22
N GLY A 46 -5.32 -3.76 8.95
CA GLY A 46 -4.71 -5.01 8.47
C GLY A 46 -3.19 -5.03 8.55
N ARG A 47 -2.52 -3.89 8.37
CA ARG A 47 -1.05 -3.78 8.45
C ARG A 47 -0.51 -3.76 9.88
N THR A 48 -1.34 -3.40 10.86
CA THR A 48 -0.92 -3.24 12.26
C THR A 48 -0.22 -4.49 12.81
N ALA A 49 -0.74 -5.69 12.55
CA ALA A 49 -0.12 -6.94 12.99
C ALA A 49 1.30 -7.13 12.41
N GLY A 50 1.47 -6.85 11.11
CA GLY A 50 2.77 -6.93 10.44
C GLY A 50 3.75 -5.86 10.94
N TRP A 51 3.27 -4.64 11.20
CA TRP A 51 4.11 -3.59 11.81
C TRP A 51 4.60 -3.98 13.20
N ILE A 52 3.72 -4.48 14.06
CA ILE A 52 4.11 -4.95 15.40
C ILE A 52 5.15 -6.07 15.30
N ALA A 53 4.94 -7.03 14.39
CA ALA A 53 5.90 -8.11 14.17
C ALA A 53 7.26 -7.58 13.69
N HIS A 54 7.29 -6.65 12.74
CA HIS A 54 8.53 -6.03 12.27
C HIS A 54 9.21 -5.17 13.35
N ILE A 55 8.46 -4.47 14.20
CA ILE A 55 9.02 -3.72 15.33
C ILE A 55 9.69 -4.68 16.32
N ALA A 56 9.02 -5.78 16.68
CA ALA A 56 9.60 -6.78 17.57
C ALA A 56 10.85 -7.43 16.96
N ALA A 57 10.83 -7.72 15.66
CA ALA A 57 12.00 -8.23 14.95
C ALA A 57 13.16 -7.21 14.92
N GLU A 58 12.87 -5.93 14.69
CA GLU A 58 13.87 -4.85 14.71
C GLU A 58 14.51 -4.70 16.09
N TYR A 59 13.74 -4.81 17.18
CA TYR A 59 14.29 -4.72 18.54
C TYR A 59 15.22 -5.87 18.93
N ALA A 60 15.17 -7.00 18.21
CA ALA A 60 16.11 -8.10 18.41
C ALA A 60 17.46 -7.88 17.71
N GLU A 61 17.56 -6.86 16.86
CA GLU A 61 18.74 -6.60 16.03
C GLU A 61 19.66 -5.52 16.64
N PRO A 62 20.93 -5.44 16.23
CA PRO A 62 21.84 -4.40 16.71
C PRO A 62 21.32 -2.99 16.44
N ALA A 63 21.43 -2.12 17.45
CA ALA A 63 20.97 -0.74 17.37
C ALA A 63 21.65 0.05 16.24
N MET A 64 20.90 1.00 15.65
CA MET A 64 21.38 1.96 14.65
C MET A 64 21.89 1.36 13.32
N ARG A 65 21.44 0.16 12.91
CA ARG A 65 21.84 -0.43 11.62
C ARG A 65 21.31 0.31 10.38
N LEU A 66 20.17 0.97 10.48
CA LEU A 66 19.60 1.79 9.41
C LEU A 66 20.16 3.22 9.45
N ARG A 67 21.33 3.41 8.85
CA ARG A 67 22.00 4.72 8.74
C ARG A 67 22.39 5.02 7.28
N PRO A 68 21.41 5.30 6.40
CA PRO A 68 21.72 5.67 5.01
C PRO A 68 22.59 6.93 4.96
N ARG A 69 23.49 6.98 3.97
CA ARG A 69 24.32 8.16 3.68
C ARG A 69 23.88 8.73 2.34
N GLY A 70 23.64 10.04 2.31
CA GLY A 70 23.42 10.76 1.07
C GLY A 70 24.76 11.18 0.46
N GLU A 71 24.82 11.20 -0.87
CA GLU A 71 25.88 11.86 -1.61
C GLU A 71 25.38 13.24 -2.06
N TYR A 72 26.15 14.29 -1.77
CA TYR A 72 25.84 15.62 -2.25
C TYR A 72 26.35 15.78 -3.68
N VAL A 73 25.41 15.98 -4.61
CA VAL A 73 25.69 16.20 -6.04
C VAL A 73 25.23 17.61 -6.49
N GLY A 74 25.20 18.55 -5.55
CA GLY A 74 24.99 19.96 -5.90
C GLY A 74 26.23 20.53 -6.61
N PRO A 75 26.09 21.72 -7.21
CA PRO A 75 27.18 22.39 -7.92
C PRO A 75 28.39 22.70 -7.02
#